data_AF-A0A831XG06-F1
#
_entry.id   AF-A0A831XG06-F1
#
_cell.length_a   1.000
_cell.length_b   1.000
_cell.length_c   1.000
_cell.angle_alpha   90.00
_cell.angle_beta   90.00
_cell.angle_gamma   90.00
#
_symmetry.space_group_name_H-M   'P 1'
#
loop_
_entity.id
_entity.type
_entity.pdbx_description
1 polymer ?
#
loop_
_entity_poly.entity_id
_entity_poly.type
_entity_poly.pdbx_seq_one_letter_code
_entity_poly.pdbx_strand_id
1 'polypeptide(L)'
;MGKMIRRLRHGFTLVEIMIVVLIIGVLLSIAVPNFIRAREGSRAKSCQSNLKQIQSAKEQWAMDNKVGISATPTMSDLAGSGKYIRSTPVCPSNGTYTPNSMSTDPTCSVGTNGDSDTYNDHTLPS
;
A
#
# COMPACT_ATOMS: atom_id res chain seq x y z
N MET A 1 -33.71 -36.58 -47.09
CA MET A 1 -33.39 -35.16 -47.37
C MET A 1 -33.16 -34.40 -46.06
N GLY A 2 -31.91 -34.03 -45.74
CA GLY A 2 -31.60 -33.19 -44.57
C GLY A 2 -31.57 -31.71 -44.97
N LYS A 3 -32.40 -30.88 -44.33
CA LYS A 3 -32.47 -29.43 -44.56
C LYS A 3 -31.24 -28.77 -43.91
N MET A 4 -30.29 -28.31 -44.71
CA MET A 4 -29.10 -27.59 -44.24
C MET A 4 -29.49 -26.17 -43.82
N ILE A 5 -29.58 -25.92 -42.51
CA ILE A 5 -29.84 -24.58 -41.94
C ILE A 5 -28.57 -23.74 -42.11
N ARG A 6 -28.56 -22.79 -43.05
CA ARG A 6 -27.48 -21.81 -43.18
C ARG A 6 -27.59 -20.81 -42.02
N ARG A 7 -26.62 -20.81 -41.11
CA ARG A 7 -26.51 -19.76 -40.08
C ARG A 7 -26.10 -18.46 -40.78
N LEU A 8 -26.96 -17.44 -40.71
CA LEU A 8 -26.64 -16.07 -41.11
C LEU A 8 -25.54 -15.54 -40.19
N ARG A 9 -24.31 -15.49 -40.70
CA ARG A 9 -23.18 -14.88 -39.99
C ARG A 9 -23.40 -13.36 -40.03
N HIS A 10 -23.84 -12.78 -38.92
CA HIS A 10 -23.82 -11.34 -38.72
C HIS A 10 -22.37 -10.92 -38.47
N GLY A 11 -21.81 -10.07 -39.34
CA GLY A 11 -20.50 -9.48 -39.16
C GLY A 11 -20.61 -8.18 -38.37
N PHE A 12 -19.63 -7.91 -37.50
CA PHE A 12 -19.49 -6.63 -36.82
C PHE A 12 -19.32 -5.51 -37.85
N THR A 13 -20.06 -4.41 -37.69
CA THR A 13 -19.83 -3.22 -38.51
C THR A 13 -18.62 -2.44 -37.97
N LEU A 14 -17.88 -1.77 -38.86
CA LEU A 14 -16.71 -0.95 -38.46
C LEU A 14 -17.15 0.18 -37.50
N VAL A 15 -18.34 0.74 -37.74
CA VAL A 15 -18.96 1.79 -36.91
C VAL A 15 -19.21 1.31 -35.48
N GLU A 16 -19.68 0.07 -35.33
CA GLU A 16 -19.99 -0.55 -34.04
C GLU A 16 -18.73 -0.80 -33.20
N ILE A 17 -17.61 -1.14 -33.83
CA ILE A 17 -16.31 -1.18 -33.14
C ILE A 17 -15.80 0.22 -32.80
N MET A 18 -16.01 1.21 -33.69
CA MET A 18 -15.54 2.59 -33.49
C MET A 18 -16.18 3.27 -32.28
N ILE A 19 -17.50 3.14 -32.11
CA ILE A 19 -18.19 3.73 -30.96
C ILE A 19 -17.78 3.07 -29.63
N VAL A 20 -17.52 1.76 -29.65
CA VAL A 20 -17.10 1.01 -28.46
C VAL A 20 -15.73 1.47 -27.98
N VAL A 21 -14.74 1.60 -28.87
CA VAL A 21 -13.40 2.08 -28.46
C VAL A 21 -13.43 3.53 -28.00
N LEU A 22 -14.31 4.36 -28.57
CA LEU A 22 -14.53 5.74 -28.11
C LEU A 22 -15.02 5.78 -26.67
N ILE A 23 -16.06 5.00 -26.35
CA ILE A 23 -16.63 4.95 -24.99
C ILE A 23 -15.59 4.39 -24.00
N ILE A 24 -14.89 3.31 -24.36
CA ILE A 24 -13.82 2.75 -23.52
C ILE A 24 -12.72 3.79 -23.27
N GLY A 25 -12.32 4.55 -24.29
CA GLY A 25 -11.31 5.62 -24.16
C GLY A 25 -11.71 6.69 -23.15
N VAL A 26 -12.98 7.13 -23.16
CA VAL A 26 -13.49 8.11 -22.18
C VAL A 26 -13.54 7.52 -20.77
N LEU A 27 -13.93 6.26 -20.61
CA LEU A 27 -13.96 5.63 -19.29
C LEU A 27 -12.54 5.44 -18.72
N LEU A 28 -11.59 5.02 -19.55
CA LEU A 28 -10.20 4.78 -19.14
C LEU A 28 -9.47 6.08 -18.77
N SER A 29 -9.75 7.20 -19.44
CA SER A 29 -9.11 8.49 -19.14
C SER A 29 -9.38 8.96 -17.71
N ILE A 30 -10.53 8.59 -17.14
CA ILE A 30 -10.89 8.88 -15.74
C ILE A 30 -10.42 7.76 -14.81
N ALA A 31 -10.58 6.50 -15.21
CA ALA A 31 -10.32 5.35 -14.34
C ALA A 31 -8.83 5.15 -14.02
N VAL A 32 -7.94 5.29 -15.01
CA VAL A 32 -6.50 5.04 -14.85
C VAL A 32 -5.81 5.95 -13.82
N PRO A 33 -5.93 7.29 -13.89
CA PRO A 33 -5.27 8.15 -12.90
C PRO A 33 -5.81 7.90 -11.49
N ASN A 34 -7.11 7.65 -11.36
CA ASN A 34 -7.72 7.36 -10.07
C ASN A 34 -7.23 6.02 -9.49
N PHE A 35 -7.10 4.99 -10.32
CA PHE A 35 -6.58 3.68 -9.91
C PHE A 35 -5.14 3.76 -9.40
N ILE A 36 -4.28 4.53 -10.06
CA ILE A 36 -2.88 4.73 -9.62
C ILE A 36 -2.84 5.39 -8.24
N ARG A 37 -3.61 6.45 -8.03
CA ARG A 37 -3.70 7.14 -6.73
C ARG A 37 -4.22 6.23 -5.62
N ALA A 38 -5.27 5.47 -5.90
CA ALA A 38 -5.84 4.52 -4.94
C ALA A 38 -4.84 3.42 -4.56
N ARG A 39 -4.06 2.92 -5.53
CA ARG A 39 -3.03 1.92 -5.28
C ARG A 39 -1.90 2.46 -4.41
N GLU A 40 -1.45 3.69 -4.65
CA GLU A 40 -0.41 4.30 -3.81
C GLU A 40 -0.93 4.60 -2.39
N GLY A 41 -2.16 5.11 -2.27
CA GLY A 41 -2.81 5.28 -0.96
C GLY A 41 -2.94 3.97 -0.17
N SER A 42 -3.19 2.85 -0.85
CA SER A 42 -3.23 1.52 -0.20
C SER A 42 -1.86 1.09 0.33
N ARG A 43 -0.78 1.38 -0.41
CA ARG A 43 0.60 1.11 0.02
C ARG A 43 0.98 1.97 1.22
N ALA A 44 0.66 3.26 1.17
CA ALA A 44 0.87 4.20 2.27
C ALA A 44 0.15 3.76 3.54
N LYS A 45 -1.15 3.43 3.45
CA LYS A 45 -1.94 2.93 4.60
C LYS A 45 -1.38 1.64 5.19
N SER A 46 -0.91 0.72 4.34
CA SER A 46 -0.25 -0.51 4.80
C SER A 46 1.06 -0.20 5.53
N CYS A 47 1.83 0.75 5.02
CA CYS A 47 3.06 1.22 5.65
C CYS A 47 2.77 1.87 7.02
N GLN A 48 1.77 2.74 7.10
CA GLN A 48 1.30 3.35 8.36
C GLN A 48 0.86 2.29 9.38
N SER A 49 0.14 1.26 8.94
CA SER A 49 -0.27 0.16 9.81
C SER A 49 0.95 -0.61 10.36
N ASN A 50 1.97 -0.84 9.54
CA ASN A 50 3.22 -1.45 9.99
C ASN A 50 3.96 -0.54 10.99
N LEU A 51 4.01 0.77 10.74
CA LEU A 51 4.62 1.73 11.67
C LEU A 51 3.91 1.75 13.03
N LYS A 52 2.57 1.69 13.05
CA LYS A 52 1.79 1.57 14.29
C LYS A 52 2.10 0.28 15.04
N GLN A 53 2.22 -0.84 14.33
CA GLN A 53 2.63 -2.11 14.94
C GLN A 53 4.04 -2.03 15.54
N ILE A 54 4.98 -1.36 14.86
CA ILE A 54 6.33 -1.12 15.39
C ILE A 54 6.27 -0.23 16.63
N GLN A 55 5.49 0.84 16.61
CA GLN A 55 5.32 1.74 17.75
C GLN A 55 4.81 0.99 18.98
N SER A 56 3.73 0.21 18.84
CA SER A 56 3.22 -0.61 19.94
C SER A 56 4.23 -1.66 20.41
N ALA A 57 5.01 -2.25 19.50
CA ALA A 57 6.07 -3.18 19.86
C ALA A 57 7.22 -2.51 20.63
N LYS A 58 7.61 -1.29 20.25
CA LYS A 58 8.60 -0.48 20.97
C LYS A 58 8.16 -0.21 22.41
N GLU A 59 6.91 0.19 22.59
CA GLU A 59 6.31 0.46 23.90
C GLU A 59 6.32 -0.80 24.78
N GLN A 60 5.92 -1.95 24.23
CA GLN A 60 5.97 -3.22 24.95
C GLN A 60 7.40 -3.64 25.32
N TRP A 61 8.34 -3.52 24.38
CA TRP A 61 9.76 -3.78 24.64
C TRP A 61 10.31 -2.88 25.76
N ALA A 62 9.93 -1.61 25.77
CA ALA A 62 10.38 -0.68 26.79
C ALA A 62 9.85 -1.02 28.18
N MET A 63 8.58 -1.45 28.27
CA MET A 63 7.96 -1.91 29.52
C MET A 63 8.65 -3.16 30.06
N ASP A 64 8.91 -4.16 29.21
CA ASP A 64 9.53 -5.41 29.63
C ASP A 64 10.99 -5.22 30.08
N ASN A 65 11.74 -4.35 29.39
CA ASN A 65 13.16 -4.11 29.68
C ASN A 65 13.40 -2.98 30.69
N LYS A 66 12.33 -2.31 31.16
CA LYS A 66 12.39 -1.18 32.11
C LYS A 66 13.33 -0.06 31.64
N VAL A 67 13.33 0.20 30.33
CA VAL A 67 14.20 1.21 29.71
C VAL A 67 13.48 2.54 29.53
N GLY A 68 14.26 3.63 29.57
CA GLY A 68 13.74 4.99 29.44
C GLY A 68 13.61 5.49 28.00
N ILE A 69 13.26 6.77 27.86
CA ILE A 69 12.90 7.43 26.60
C ILE A 69 14.05 7.49 25.56
N SER A 70 15.31 7.41 26.01
CA SER A 70 16.49 7.46 25.14
C SER A 70 16.90 6.08 24.59
N ALA A 71 16.29 5.00 25.06
CA ALA A 71 16.60 3.66 24.56
C ALA A 71 16.13 3.49 23.11
N THR A 72 16.98 2.85 22.30
CA THR A 72 16.76 2.63 20.87
C THR A 72 16.71 1.13 20.61
N PRO A 73 15.50 0.55 20.44
CA PRO A 73 15.41 -0.85 20.05
C PRO A 73 15.87 -1.06 18.61
N THR A 74 16.55 -2.17 18.37
CA THR A 74 16.84 -2.63 17.00
C THR A 74 15.66 -3.40 16.45
N MET A 75 15.56 -3.52 15.11
CA MET A 75 14.47 -4.31 14.50
C MET A 75 14.50 -5.79 14.93
N SER A 76 15.66 -6.34 15.31
CA SER A 76 15.80 -7.70 15.87
C SER A 76 15.27 -7.85 17.29
N ASP A 77 15.21 -6.76 18.06
CA ASP A 77 14.62 -6.77 19.40
C ASP A 77 13.09 -6.82 19.32
N LEU A 78 12.53 -6.19 18.29
CA LEU A 78 11.08 -6.02 18.10
C LEU A 78 10.44 -7.12 17.26
N ALA A 79 11.11 -7.57 16.20
CA ALA A 79 10.54 -8.48 15.21
C ALA A 79 11.32 -9.79 15.10
N GLY A 80 10.59 -10.90 15.10
CA GLY A 80 11.14 -12.25 15.03
C GLY A 80 10.20 -13.29 15.64
N SER A 81 10.54 -14.57 15.47
CA SER A 81 9.76 -15.65 16.09
C SER A 81 9.83 -15.53 17.62
N GLY A 82 8.67 -15.38 18.26
CA GLY A 82 8.56 -15.21 19.71
C GLY A 82 8.84 -13.79 20.22
N LYS A 83 8.89 -12.79 19.33
CA LYS A 83 9.01 -11.36 19.69
C LYS A 83 7.65 -10.65 19.62
N TYR A 84 7.66 -9.35 19.90
CA TYR A 84 6.47 -8.47 19.87
C TYR A 84 5.80 -8.42 18.49
N ILE A 85 6.59 -8.52 17.42
CA ILE A 85 6.11 -8.64 16.05
C ILE A 85 6.52 -10.00 15.49
N ARG A 86 5.55 -10.78 15.01
CA ARG A 86 5.75 -12.17 14.55
C ARG A 86 6.75 -12.32 13.41
N SER A 87 6.84 -11.32 12.53
CA SER A 87 7.77 -11.28 11.40
C SER A 87 8.16 -9.83 11.11
N THR A 88 9.37 -9.61 10.61
CA THR A 88 9.82 -8.27 10.21
C THR A 88 8.91 -7.72 9.13
N PRO A 89 8.23 -6.58 9.37
CA PRO A 89 7.33 -5.99 8.39
C PRO A 89 8.14 -5.49 7.19
N VAL A 90 7.61 -5.71 5.99
CA VAL A 90 8.18 -5.22 4.73
C VAL A 90 7.31 -4.09 4.21
N CYS A 91 7.94 -2.98 3.82
CA CYS A 91 7.21 -1.87 3.22
C CYS A 91 6.76 -2.23 1.79
N PRO A 92 5.48 -2.04 1.44
CA PRO A 92 4.97 -2.31 0.08
C PRO A 92 5.56 -1.41 -1.02
N SER A 93 6.21 -0.31 -0.63
CA SER A 93 6.93 0.62 -1.51
C SER A 93 8.45 0.43 -1.42
N ASN A 94 8.92 -0.73 -0.95
CA ASN A 94 10.35 -1.09 -0.80
C ASN A 94 11.16 -0.19 0.14
N GLY A 95 10.50 0.46 1.10
CA GLY A 95 11.16 1.19 2.18
C GLY A 95 11.70 0.30 3.30
N THR A 96 12.58 0.86 4.11
CA THR A 96 13.08 0.27 5.36
C THR A 96 12.47 0.97 6.56
N TYR A 97 12.11 0.19 7.58
CA TYR A 97 11.60 0.71 8.85
C TYR A 97 12.73 0.96 9.84
N THR A 98 12.70 2.14 10.46
CA THR A 98 13.61 2.52 11.54
C THR A 98 12.78 2.76 12.80
N PRO A 99 12.91 1.93 13.85
CA PRO A 99 12.16 2.12 15.09
C PRO A 99 12.41 3.47 15.75
N ASN A 100 13.62 4.02 15.64
CA ASN A 100 14.10 5.19 16.39
C ASN A 100 14.05 4.96 17.92
N SER A 101 14.42 5.97 18.69
CA SER A 101 14.37 5.92 20.15
C SER A 101 12.92 5.90 20.66
N MET A 102 12.71 5.61 21.94
CA MET A 102 11.39 5.72 22.55
C MET A 102 10.82 7.16 22.52
N SER A 103 11.66 8.19 22.37
CA SER A 103 11.24 9.60 22.23
C SER A 103 10.73 9.98 20.85
N THR A 104 11.00 9.15 19.84
CA THR A 104 10.80 9.51 18.42
C THR A 104 10.01 8.42 17.75
N ASP A 105 8.99 8.80 16.98
CA ASP A 105 8.16 7.83 16.26
C ASP A 105 8.98 6.98 15.29
N PRO A 106 8.61 5.71 15.07
CA PRO A 106 9.24 4.91 14.02
C PRO A 106 9.00 5.54 12.65
N THR A 107 10.01 5.50 11.79
CA THR A 107 9.96 6.09 10.46
C THR A 107 10.15 5.04 9.37
N CYS A 108 9.63 5.34 8.18
CA CYS A 108 9.92 4.60 6.96
C CYS A 108 10.80 5.44 6.05
N SER A 109 11.78 4.83 5.38
CA SER A 109 12.68 5.54 4.46
C SER A 109 11.99 6.19 3.26
N VAL A 110 10.76 5.78 2.93
CA VAL A 110 9.95 6.40 1.86
C VAL A 110 9.48 7.80 2.27
N GLY A 111 9.21 8.03 3.55
CA GLY A 111 8.87 9.35 4.07
C GLY A 111 7.58 9.94 3.49
N THR A 112 7.59 11.25 3.28
CA THR A 112 6.48 12.04 2.71
C THR A 112 6.68 12.27 1.22
N ASN A 113 5.59 12.50 0.49
CA ASN A 113 5.63 12.72 -0.96
C ASN A 113 5.89 14.18 -1.35
N GLY A 114 5.99 15.09 -0.37
CA GLY A 114 6.30 16.50 -0.59
C GLY A 114 5.15 17.33 -1.17
N ASP A 115 3.93 16.78 -1.20
CA ASP A 115 2.70 17.49 -1.52
C ASP A 115 1.98 17.96 -0.24
N SER A 116 0.90 18.73 -0.40
CA SER A 116 0.06 19.17 0.72
C SER A 116 -0.85 18.07 1.27
N ASP A 117 -0.93 16.94 0.58
CA ASP A 117 -1.92 15.90 0.79
C ASP A 117 -1.27 14.70 1.48
N THR A 118 -1.51 14.48 2.77
CA THR A 118 -0.89 13.37 3.52
C THR A 118 -1.45 11.97 3.18
N TYR A 119 -2.31 11.87 2.15
CA TYR A 119 -3.04 10.64 1.81
C TYR A 119 -2.13 9.48 1.40
N ASN A 120 -1.02 9.78 0.74
CA ASN A 120 -0.01 8.86 0.21
C ASN A 120 1.27 8.82 1.05
N ASP A 121 1.32 9.54 2.18
CA ASP A 121 2.52 9.61 3.01
C ASP A 121 2.78 8.31 3.79
N HIS A 122 4.05 7.90 3.79
CA HIS A 122 4.53 6.69 4.45
C HIS A 122 5.06 7.00 5.86
N THR A 123 4.46 7.98 6.53
CA THR A 123 4.79 8.42 7.88
C THR A 123 3.62 8.17 8.82
N LEU A 124 3.88 8.06 10.12
CA LEU A 124 2.80 8.05 11.11
C LEU A 124 2.08 9.40 11.09
N PRO A 125 0.74 9.43 10.95
CA PRO A 125 0.00 10.66 11.18
C PRO A 125 0.18 11.05 12.65
N SER A 126 0.52 12.32 12.88
CA SER A 126 0.58 12.96 14.19
C SER A 126 -0.77 12.96 14.90
#